data_AF-A0A8H6E1U6-F1
#
_entry.id   AF-A0A8H6E1U6-F1
#
_cell.length_a   1.000
_cell.length_b   1.000
_cell.length_c   1.000
_cell.angle_alpha   90.00
_cell.angle_beta   90.00
_cell.angle_gamma   90.00
#
_symmetry.space_group_name_H-M   'P 1'
#
loop_
_entity.id
_entity.type
_entity.pdbx_description
1 polymer ?
#
loop_
_entity_poly.entity_id
_entity_poly.type
_entity_poly.pdbx_seq_one_letter_code
_entity_poly.pdbx_strand_id
1 'polypeptide(L)'
;MGSPIPNYANYADPDFAGSLQLIATSGDPITTPCKALDLAVSMAKQALLSDPTADHEHLPILGHAGLLDSAQRLVFGATAEEVKTIASIQTIAGTGANHLDSGIKRQTYPYFDKKSFTIDYNGIISTLQLKATEGDVVVLHGCGHNPTRHDFTKDQWKAIANDFATGDLAEDAWSVRHFFRNASLEILVAQSFPKNFGLYGERVGALHVVCRTEVTRLKVHNMLTRLSRAEITTPPINGARTMAKVLGDKDLKQQWQNDLFHMSDRMRSMRERLVNALQKRQTPGSWDHILMDIGMFSMTCLQPGRIRALKEEYLYIFFLWEEYPRQAVLTEHNVEYVAQAFHTVIVAAKPE
;
A
#
# COMPACT_ATOMS: atom_id res chain seq x y z
N MET A 1 36.28 -0.08 6.99
CA MET A 1 35.99 -1.01 5.88
C MET A 1 34.48 -1.03 5.72
N GLY A 2 33.95 -0.26 4.77
CA GLY A 2 32.51 -0.16 4.56
C GLY A 2 32.00 -1.41 3.87
N SER A 3 31.21 -2.21 4.56
CA SER A 3 30.44 -3.28 3.92
C SER A 3 29.50 -2.65 2.90
N PRO A 4 29.44 -3.15 1.66
CA PRO A 4 28.50 -2.64 0.68
C PRO A 4 27.08 -2.82 1.21
N ILE A 5 26.28 -1.75 1.15
CA ILE A 5 24.85 -1.77 1.42
C ILE A 5 24.26 -2.91 0.56
N PRO A 6 23.56 -3.90 1.15
CA PRO A 6 22.98 -4.99 0.38
C PRO A 6 22.09 -4.42 -0.71
N ASN A 7 22.38 -4.81 -1.96
CA ASN A 7 21.60 -4.42 -3.12
C ASN A 7 20.18 -5.01 -2.95
N TYR A 8 19.19 -4.16 -2.64
CA TYR A 8 17.78 -4.55 -2.41
C TYR A 8 17.04 -4.97 -3.71
N ALA A 9 17.82 -5.46 -4.66
CA ALA A 9 17.55 -5.47 -6.09
C ALA A 9 17.21 -6.88 -6.61
N ASN A 10 17.78 -7.90 -5.98
CA ASN A 10 17.65 -9.30 -6.42
C ASN A 10 16.31 -9.98 -6.06
N TYR A 11 15.21 -9.23 -5.87
CA TYR A 11 13.94 -9.76 -5.37
C TYR A 11 12.83 -9.91 -6.42
N ALA A 12 13.13 -9.65 -7.70
CA ALA A 12 12.27 -10.04 -8.81
C ALA A 12 12.78 -11.37 -9.40
N ASP A 13 11.87 -12.33 -9.56
CA ASP A 13 12.08 -13.55 -10.34
C ASP A 13 12.61 -13.17 -11.75
N PRO A 14 13.86 -13.51 -12.11
CA PRO A 14 14.50 -13.08 -13.35
C PRO A 14 13.76 -13.59 -14.60
N ASP A 15 12.93 -14.64 -14.46
CA ASP A 15 12.19 -15.22 -15.57
C ASP A 15 10.94 -14.40 -15.95
N PHE A 16 10.56 -13.37 -15.17
CA PHE A 16 9.42 -12.48 -15.49
C PHE A 16 9.68 -11.01 -15.11
N ALA A 17 10.86 -10.49 -15.46
CA ALA A 17 11.27 -9.07 -15.29
C ALA A 17 10.44 -8.05 -16.12
N GLY A 18 9.30 -8.44 -16.67
CA GLY A 18 8.38 -7.54 -17.36
C GLY A 18 7.04 -7.53 -16.64
N SER A 19 6.78 -6.50 -15.84
CA SER A 19 5.42 -5.99 -15.71
C SER A 19 5.43 -4.53 -16.12
N LEU A 20 4.46 -4.12 -16.94
CA LEU A 20 4.09 -2.72 -17.06
C LEU A 20 2.95 -2.54 -16.05
N GLN A 21 3.13 -1.65 -15.08
CA GLN A 21 2.09 -1.30 -14.12
C GLN A 21 1.30 -0.12 -14.68
N LEU A 22 0.00 -0.26 -14.85
CA LEU A 22 -0.83 0.89 -15.25
C LEU A 22 -1.24 1.63 -13.99
N ILE A 23 -0.84 2.88 -13.83
CA ILE A 23 -1.39 3.73 -12.79
C ILE A 23 -2.58 4.47 -13.38
N ALA A 24 -3.76 4.29 -12.81
CA ALA A 24 -4.84 5.23 -13.07
C ALA A 24 -4.62 6.45 -12.15
N THR A 25 -4.11 7.56 -12.68
CA THR A 25 -3.93 8.79 -11.88
C THR A 25 -4.88 9.90 -12.31
N SER A 26 -4.83 10.94 -11.50
CA SER A 26 -5.58 12.15 -11.62
C SER A 26 -4.76 13.26 -12.25
N GLY A 27 -5.14 13.66 -13.46
CA GLY A 27 -4.49 14.74 -14.19
C GLY A 27 -3.37 14.27 -15.12
N ASP A 28 -3.11 15.11 -16.12
CA ASP A 28 -1.90 15.04 -16.93
C ASP A 28 -0.70 15.29 -16.00
N PRO A 29 0.27 14.35 -15.86
CA PRO A 29 1.38 14.47 -14.91
C PRO A 29 2.24 15.73 -15.11
N ILE A 30 2.07 16.42 -16.23
CA ILE A 30 2.86 17.58 -16.64
C ILE A 30 2.15 18.92 -16.36
N THR A 31 0.81 19.01 -16.42
CA THR A 31 0.14 20.31 -16.58
C THR A 31 -0.97 20.63 -15.58
N THR A 32 -1.61 19.63 -14.95
CA THR A 32 -2.74 19.89 -14.03
C THR A 32 -2.62 19.02 -12.78
N PRO A 33 -2.00 19.51 -11.68
CA PRO A 33 -2.09 18.81 -10.41
C PRO A 33 -3.57 18.73 -10.06
N CYS A 34 -4.03 17.56 -9.68
CA CYS A 34 -5.45 17.33 -9.47
C CYS A 34 -5.94 18.06 -8.20
N LYS A 35 -6.23 19.35 -8.33
CA LYS A 35 -6.70 20.25 -7.27
C LYS A 35 -7.98 19.78 -6.56
N ALA A 36 -8.63 18.73 -7.07
CA ALA A 36 -9.89 18.21 -6.56
C ALA A 36 -9.76 16.91 -5.72
N LEU A 37 -8.56 16.37 -5.51
CA LEU A 37 -8.39 15.06 -4.85
C LEU A 37 -7.59 15.09 -3.54
N ASP A 38 -7.25 16.28 -3.06
CA ASP A 38 -6.63 16.52 -1.77
C ASP A 38 -7.30 17.71 -1.05
N LEU A 39 -8.58 17.99 -1.34
CA LEU A 39 -9.28 19.17 -0.85
C LEU A 39 -9.29 19.21 0.68
N ALA A 40 -9.59 18.09 1.34
CA ALA A 40 -9.56 18.01 2.80
C ALA A 40 -8.17 18.33 3.38
N VAL A 41 -7.11 17.85 2.71
CA VAL A 41 -5.73 18.09 3.11
C VAL A 41 -5.33 19.55 2.90
N SER A 42 -5.73 20.14 1.77
CA SER A 42 -5.52 21.56 1.47
C SER A 42 -6.22 22.46 2.50
N MET A 43 -7.48 22.17 2.83
CA MET A 43 -8.24 22.89 3.86
C MET A 43 -7.58 22.73 5.24
N ALA A 44 -7.13 21.53 5.61
CA ALA A 44 -6.44 21.30 6.86
C ALA A 44 -5.11 22.07 6.94
N LYS A 45 -4.32 22.09 5.86
CA LYS A 45 -3.08 22.88 5.79
C LYS A 45 -3.35 24.37 5.93
N GLN A 46 -4.37 24.90 5.27
CA GLN A 46 -4.75 26.31 5.39
C GLN A 46 -5.21 26.68 6.81
N ALA A 47 -5.98 25.81 7.46
CA ALA A 47 -6.38 26.00 8.85
C ALA A 47 -5.17 26.01 9.79
N LEU A 48 -4.21 25.10 9.60
CA LEU A 48 -2.98 25.03 10.41
C LEU A 48 -2.05 26.23 10.18
N LEU A 49 -1.97 26.76 8.97
CA LEU A 49 -1.21 27.99 8.70
C LEU A 49 -1.77 29.22 9.43
N SER A 50 -3.06 29.19 9.75
CA SER A 50 -3.76 30.27 10.45
C SER A 50 -3.76 30.09 11.98
N ASP A 51 -3.21 28.98 12.48
CA ASP A 51 -3.17 28.64 13.90
C ASP A 51 -1.96 29.32 14.58
N PRO A 52 -2.17 30.29 15.49
CA PRO A 52 -1.08 31.00 16.15
C PRO A 52 -0.29 30.10 17.11
N THR A 53 -0.77 28.89 17.41
CA THR A 53 -0.09 27.90 18.25
C THR A 53 0.74 26.90 17.44
N ALA A 54 0.67 26.94 16.11
CA ALA A 54 1.48 26.09 15.27
C ALA A 54 2.96 26.51 15.31
N ASP A 55 3.80 25.65 15.85
CA ASP A 55 5.25 25.84 15.97
C ASP A 55 6.05 24.77 15.18
N HIS A 56 7.37 24.75 15.35
CA HIS A 56 8.24 23.68 14.84
C HIS A 56 8.97 22.96 15.97
N GLU A 57 8.37 22.92 17.16
CA GLU A 57 8.96 22.27 18.32
C GLU A 57 9.00 20.75 18.15
N HIS A 58 9.92 20.12 18.89
CA HIS A 58 10.06 18.68 18.88
C HIS A 58 8.78 18.01 19.40
N LEU A 59 8.29 17.02 18.65
CA LEU A 59 7.26 16.11 19.14
C LEU A 59 7.81 15.24 20.28
N PRO A 60 6.92 14.66 21.11
CA PRO A 60 7.28 13.47 21.86
C PRO A 60 7.89 12.41 20.94
N ILE A 61 8.85 11.63 21.42
CA ILE A 61 9.54 10.60 20.61
C ILE A 61 8.54 9.60 20.00
N LEU A 62 7.47 9.27 20.73
CA LEU A 62 6.40 8.40 20.23
C LEU A 62 5.64 9.02 19.03
N GLY A 63 5.67 10.34 18.87
CA GLY A 63 4.99 11.09 17.82
C GLY A 63 3.80 11.90 18.29
N HIS A 64 3.06 12.41 17.31
CA HIS A 64 1.91 13.30 17.55
C HIS A 64 0.70 12.52 18.08
N ALA A 65 0.20 12.86 19.28
CA ALA A 65 -0.86 12.10 19.95
C ALA A 65 -2.15 11.99 19.12
N GLY A 66 -2.61 13.10 18.52
CA GLY A 66 -3.81 13.10 17.68
C GLY A 66 -3.66 12.28 16.39
N LEU A 67 -2.42 12.13 15.89
CA LEU A 67 -2.14 11.26 14.75
C LEU A 67 -2.28 9.80 15.17
N LEU A 68 -1.66 9.41 16.30
CA LEU A 68 -1.64 8.03 16.76
C LEU A 68 -3.04 7.53 17.14
N ASP A 69 -3.83 8.33 17.86
CA ASP A 69 -5.22 7.96 18.18
C ASP A 69 -6.05 7.81 16.90
N SER A 70 -5.96 8.76 15.97
CA SER A 70 -6.67 8.69 14.69
C SER A 70 -6.24 7.48 13.85
N ALA A 71 -4.94 7.19 13.80
CA ALA A 71 -4.36 6.05 13.10
C ALA A 71 -4.88 4.71 13.65
N GLN A 72 -4.86 4.55 14.97
CA GLN A 72 -5.38 3.37 15.67
C GLN A 72 -6.87 3.16 15.38
N ARG A 73 -7.69 4.20 15.51
CA ARG A 73 -9.13 4.12 15.24
C ARG A 73 -9.42 3.80 13.78
N LEU A 74 -8.65 4.38 12.86
CA LEU A 74 -8.83 4.16 11.44
C LEU A 74 -8.59 2.69 11.07
N VAL A 75 -7.48 2.11 11.55
CA VAL A 75 -7.11 0.74 11.17
C VAL A 75 -7.86 -0.32 11.99
N PHE A 76 -7.92 -0.19 13.32
CA PHE A 76 -8.51 -1.22 14.17
C PHE A 76 -10.02 -1.04 14.42
N GLY A 77 -10.57 0.15 14.17
CA GLY A 77 -11.93 0.46 14.67
C GLY A 77 -12.03 0.32 16.20
N ALA A 78 -10.92 0.57 16.90
CA ALA A 78 -10.79 0.31 18.32
C ALA A 78 -11.65 1.27 19.16
N THR A 79 -12.24 0.74 20.22
CA THR A 79 -12.88 1.52 21.29
C THR A 79 -11.82 2.24 22.14
N ALA A 80 -12.25 3.19 22.96
CA ALA A 80 -11.33 3.90 23.86
C ALA A 80 -10.59 2.98 24.84
N GLU A 81 -11.20 1.84 25.22
CA GLU A 81 -10.57 0.87 26.11
C GLU A 81 -9.53 0.03 25.36
N GLU A 82 -9.86 -0.41 24.15
CA GLU A 82 -8.99 -1.26 23.33
C GLU A 82 -7.70 -0.56 22.92
N VAL A 83 -7.76 0.75 22.67
CA VAL A 83 -6.59 1.58 22.38
C VAL A 83 -5.52 1.46 23.49
N LYS A 84 -5.91 1.23 24.75
CA LYS A 84 -4.97 1.06 25.88
C LYS A 84 -4.15 -0.23 25.81
N THR A 85 -4.49 -1.14 24.91
CA THR A 85 -3.77 -2.39 24.67
C THR A 85 -2.88 -2.35 23.42
N ILE A 86 -2.87 -1.23 22.69
CA ILE A 86 -2.15 -1.07 21.43
C ILE A 86 -1.00 -0.09 21.60
N ALA A 87 0.23 -0.55 21.41
CA ALA A 87 1.41 0.32 21.42
C ALA A 87 1.60 0.89 20.01
N SER A 88 1.48 2.20 19.87
CA SER A 88 1.70 2.91 18.60
C SER A 88 2.88 3.87 18.67
N ILE A 89 3.63 3.97 17.59
CA ILE A 89 4.67 4.98 17.37
C ILE A 89 4.54 5.55 15.96
N GLN A 90 4.78 6.84 15.80
CA GLN A 90 4.81 7.49 14.50
C GLN A 90 6.14 7.18 13.80
N THR A 91 6.08 6.89 12.51
CA THR A 91 7.23 6.44 11.72
C THR A 91 7.39 7.28 10.45
N ILE A 92 8.54 7.11 9.78
CA ILE A 92 8.81 7.69 8.45
C ILE A 92 8.06 6.87 7.39
N ALA A 93 6.76 7.15 7.27
CA ALA A 93 5.81 6.39 6.46
C ALA A 93 5.79 4.88 6.80
N GLY A 94 5.18 4.08 5.92
CA GLY A 94 5.24 2.62 6.04
C GLY A 94 6.65 2.04 5.90
N THR A 95 7.58 2.73 5.22
CA THR A 95 8.98 2.28 5.10
C THR A 95 9.68 2.25 6.45
N GLY A 96 9.53 3.31 7.25
CA GLY A 96 10.05 3.35 8.62
C GLY A 96 9.36 2.34 9.54
N ALA A 97 8.06 2.10 9.35
CA ALA A 97 7.33 1.09 10.13
C ALA A 97 7.76 -0.35 9.82
N ASN A 98 8.19 -0.62 8.58
CA ASN A 98 8.73 -1.91 8.14
C ASN A 98 10.27 -1.95 8.19
N HIS A 99 10.94 -0.98 8.82
CA HIS A 99 12.39 -0.99 8.87
C HIS A 99 12.85 -2.18 9.71
N LEU A 100 13.51 -3.13 9.04
CA LEU A 100 13.98 -4.38 9.62
C LEU A 100 15.50 -4.38 9.64
N ASP A 101 16.05 -5.04 10.66
CA ASP A 101 17.47 -5.33 10.74
C ASP A 101 17.92 -6.17 9.52
N SER A 102 19.06 -5.82 8.95
CA SER A 102 19.61 -6.48 7.76
C SER A 102 20.01 -7.95 7.99
N GLY A 103 20.21 -8.36 9.24
CA GLY A 103 20.58 -9.72 9.66
C GLY A 103 19.40 -10.70 9.80
N ILE A 104 18.15 -10.25 9.62
CA ILE A 104 16.98 -11.14 9.67
C ILE A 104 16.98 -12.06 8.46
N LYS A 105 16.97 -13.38 8.71
CA LYS A 105 16.81 -14.40 7.67
C LYS A 105 15.41 -14.29 7.05
N ARG A 106 15.35 -14.15 5.73
CA ARG A 106 14.10 -14.02 4.98
C ARG A 106 13.81 -15.31 4.23
N GLN A 107 12.54 -15.72 4.24
CA GLN A 107 12.02 -16.81 3.43
C GLN A 107 10.80 -16.31 2.65
N THR A 108 10.50 -16.95 1.53
CA THR A 108 9.37 -16.60 0.66
C THR A 108 8.37 -17.75 0.58
N TYR A 109 7.11 -17.40 0.33
CA TYR A 109 6.03 -18.31 0.00
C TYR A 109 5.43 -17.90 -1.35
N PRO A 110 4.91 -18.84 -2.17
CA PRO A 110 4.26 -18.50 -3.43
C PRO A 110 3.00 -17.68 -3.11
N TYR A 111 2.69 -16.64 -3.88
CA TYR A 111 1.49 -15.81 -3.63
C TYR A 111 0.52 -15.80 -4.81
N PHE A 112 1.02 -15.65 -6.03
CA PHE A 112 0.21 -15.46 -7.22
C PHE A 112 0.52 -16.53 -8.26
N ASP A 113 -0.51 -17.24 -8.69
CA ASP A 113 -0.42 -18.21 -9.77
C ASP A 113 -0.55 -17.50 -11.13
N LYS A 114 0.54 -17.53 -11.87
CA LYS A 114 0.67 -16.90 -13.20
C LYS A 114 -0.23 -17.55 -14.26
N LYS A 115 -0.68 -18.80 -14.05
CA LYS A 115 -1.53 -19.51 -15.02
C LYS A 115 -3.00 -19.16 -14.86
N SER A 116 -3.48 -19.16 -13.62
CA SER A 116 -4.87 -18.80 -13.32
C SER A 116 -5.09 -17.30 -13.16
N PHE A 117 -4.02 -16.50 -13.00
CA PHE A 117 -4.08 -15.09 -12.62
C PHE A 117 -4.82 -14.87 -11.29
N THR A 118 -4.62 -15.78 -10.33
CA THR A 118 -5.26 -15.69 -9.00
C THR A 118 -4.25 -15.95 -7.89
N ILE A 119 -4.69 -15.82 -6.63
CA ILE A 119 -3.85 -16.15 -5.46
C ILE A 119 -3.64 -17.66 -5.39
N ASP A 120 -2.38 -18.09 -5.26
CA ASP A 120 -2.01 -19.48 -4.98
C ASP A 120 -2.22 -19.80 -3.48
N TYR A 121 -3.49 -19.80 -3.06
CA TYR A 121 -3.86 -19.99 -1.66
C TYR A 121 -3.31 -21.30 -1.08
N ASN A 122 -3.39 -22.39 -1.85
CA ASN A 122 -2.92 -23.70 -1.42
C ASN A 122 -1.39 -23.73 -1.28
N GLY A 123 -0.66 -23.09 -2.20
CA GLY A 123 0.79 -22.93 -2.11
C GLY A 123 1.22 -22.12 -0.88
N ILE A 124 0.48 -21.05 -0.55
CA ILE A 124 0.72 -20.24 0.66
C ILE A 124 0.60 -21.10 1.91
N ILE A 125 -0.57 -21.72 2.11
CA ILE A 125 -0.87 -22.48 3.33
C ILE A 125 0.09 -23.67 3.48
N SER A 126 0.31 -24.44 2.40
CA SER A 126 1.25 -25.57 2.45
C SER A 126 2.68 -25.13 2.77
N THR A 127 3.13 -23.99 2.24
CA THR A 127 4.46 -23.46 2.55
C THR A 127 4.57 -23.03 4.00
N LEU A 128 3.56 -22.32 4.53
CA LEU A 128 3.54 -21.90 5.93
C LEU A 128 3.54 -23.11 6.87
N GLN A 129 2.71 -24.13 6.60
CA GLN A 129 2.64 -25.34 7.42
C GLN A 129 3.93 -26.17 7.39
N LEU A 130 4.63 -26.22 6.25
CA LEU A 130 5.84 -27.03 6.09
C LEU A 130 7.13 -26.32 6.56
N LYS A 131 7.18 -24.98 6.46
CA LYS A 131 8.43 -24.22 6.65
C LYS A 131 8.42 -23.27 7.83
N ALA A 132 7.25 -22.76 8.25
CA ALA A 132 7.18 -21.84 9.37
C ALA A 132 7.33 -22.61 10.68
N THR A 133 8.02 -21.99 11.63
CA THR A 133 8.25 -22.50 12.98
C THR A 133 7.79 -21.47 14.00
N GLU A 134 7.57 -21.91 15.24
CA GLU A 134 7.17 -21.01 16.32
C GLU A 134 8.20 -19.87 16.48
N GLY A 135 7.70 -18.63 16.50
CA GLY A 135 8.53 -17.42 16.55
C GLY A 135 8.84 -16.79 15.19
N ASP A 136 8.53 -17.44 14.08
CA ASP A 136 8.62 -16.82 12.75
C ASP A 136 7.58 -15.71 12.58
N VAL A 137 7.96 -14.66 11.83
CA VAL A 137 7.07 -13.54 11.49
C VAL A 137 6.61 -13.69 10.05
N VAL A 138 5.29 -13.73 9.85
CA VAL A 138 4.68 -13.75 8.52
C VAL A 138 4.25 -12.34 8.14
N VAL A 139 4.81 -11.81 7.05
CA VAL A 139 4.43 -10.51 6.50
C VAL A 139 3.32 -10.70 5.48
N LEU A 140 2.20 -10.01 5.70
CA LEU A 140 1.02 -10.03 4.82
C LEU A 140 0.63 -8.60 4.43
N HIS A 141 0.14 -8.41 3.21
CA HIS A 141 -0.50 -7.16 2.81
C HIS A 141 -1.96 -7.19 3.24
N GLY A 142 -2.39 -6.22 4.05
CA GLY A 142 -3.77 -6.17 4.56
C GLY A 142 -4.82 -6.00 3.47
N CYS A 143 -4.50 -5.19 2.45
CA CYS A 143 -5.28 -4.99 1.22
C CYS A 143 -4.39 -4.34 0.14
N GLY A 144 -4.88 -4.31 -1.10
CA GLY A 144 -4.22 -3.72 -2.26
C GLY A 144 -2.83 -4.29 -2.53
N HIS A 145 -2.67 -5.62 -2.47
CA HIS A 145 -1.39 -6.30 -2.57
C HIS A 145 -0.49 -5.71 -3.67
N ASN A 146 0.75 -5.36 -3.34
CA ASN A 146 1.73 -4.85 -4.30
C ASN A 146 2.77 -5.95 -4.59
N PRO A 147 2.96 -6.41 -5.83
CA PRO A 147 2.49 -5.82 -7.09
C PRO A 147 1.18 -6.35 -7.65
N THR A 148 0.67 -7.47 -7.15
CA THR A 148 -0.33 -8.29 -7.88
C THR A 148 -1.75 -7.76 -7.86
N ARG A 149 -2.14 -6.93 -6.88
CA ARG A 149 -3.50 -6.36 -6.68
C ARG A 149 -4.61 -7.35 -6.41
N HIS A 150 -4.24 -8.60 -6.20
CA HIS A 150 -5.13 -9.66 -5.78
C HIS A 150 -5.01 -9.79 -4.27
N ASP A 151 -6.12 -9.55 -3.57
CA ASP A 151 -6.21 -9.72 -2.12
C ASP A 151 -6.94 -11.03 -1.79
N PHE A 152 -6.65 -11.59 -0.62
CA PHE A 152 -7.36 -12.75 -0.14
C PHE A 152 -8.86 -12.45 -0.02
N THR A 153 -9.69 -13.43 -0.34
CA THR A 153 -11.11 -13.35 -0.03
C THR A 153 -11.32 -13.36 1.49
N LYS A 154 -12.48 -12.91 1.96
CA LYS A 154 -12.82 -12.97 3.39
C LYS A 154 -12.73 -14.40 3.93
N ASP A 155 -13.13 -15.40 3.16
CA ASP A 155 -13.07 -16.79 3.61
C ASP A 155 -11.63 -17.32 3.65
N GLN A 156 -10.77 -16.89 2.72
CA GLN A 156 -9.34 -17.16 2.79
C GLN A 156 -8.70 -16.48 4.00
N TRP A 157 -9.04 -15.22 4.28
CA TRP A 157 -8.56 -14.55 5.48
C TRP A 157 -9.06 -15.20 6.76
N LYS A 158 -10.34 -15.62 6.81
CA LYS A 158 -10.87 -16.40 7.94
C LYS A 158 -10.14 -17.71 8.09
N ALA A 159 -9.80 -18.40 7.00
CA ALA A 159 -9.10 -19.67 7.08
C ALA A 159 -7.65 -19.49 7.55
N ILE A 160 -6.92 -18.50 6.99
CA ILE A 160 -5.60 -18.09 7.50
C ILE A 160 -5.71 -17.73 8.97
N ALA A 161 -6.69 -16.90 9.34
CA ALA A 161 -6.89 -16.51 10.71
C ALA A 161 -7.29 -17.69 11.58
N ASN A 162 -8.16 -18.62 11.16
CA ASN A 162 -8.68 -19.76 11.90
C ASN A 162 -7.65 -20.85 12.15
N ASP A 163 -6.71 -21.05 11.22
CA ASP A 163 -5.46 -21.77 11.51
C ASP A 163 -4.73 -21.14 12.72
N PHE A 164 -5.13 -19.92 13.12
CA PHE A 164 -4.64 -19.13 14.24
C PHE A 164 -5.75 -18.36 15.08
N ALA A 165 -7.05 -18.80 15.06
CA ALA A 165 -8.31 -18.26 15.69
C ALA A 165 -9.40 -17.41 14.89
N THR A 166 -10.64 -17.28 15.45
CA THR A 166 -11.98 -17.15 14.76
C THR A 166 -12.84 -15.85 14.93
N GLY A 167 -13.49 -15.25 13.88
CA GLY A 167 -14.58 -14.20 13.99
C GLY A 167 -14.85 -13.16 12.80
N ASP A 168 -15.35 -11.91 13.01
CA ASP A 168 -16.11 -11.04 12.01
C ASP A 168 -15.62 -9.57 11.66
N LEU A 169 -16.32 -8.81 10.75
CA LEU A 169 -15.95 -7.89 9.61
C LEU A 169 -15.61 -6.34 9.72
N ALA A 170 -14.87 -5.79 8.70
CA ALA A 170 -15.12 -4.53 7.88
C ALA A 170 -14.13 -4.26 6.66
N GLU A 171 -14.57 -4.08 5.39
CA GLU A 171 -13.81 -4.16 4.07
C GLU A 171 -12.26 -3.91 3.95
N ASP A 172 -11.73 -2.67 3.95
CA ASP A 172 -10.30 -2.46 3.58
C ASP A 172 -9.34 -2.75 4.74
N ALA A 173 -9.78 -2.44 5.95
CA ALA A 173 -9.09 -2.83 7.18
C ALA A 173 -9.59 -4.19 7.70
N TRP A 174 -10.31 -4.96 6.86
CA TRP A 174 -11.07 -6.14 7.29
C TRP A 174 -10.16 -7.16 7.89
N SER A 175 -9.09 -7.49 7.16
CA SER A 175 -8.08 -8.45 7.57
C SER A 175 -7.46 -8.05 8.91
N VAL A 176 -7.03 -6.80 9.04
CA VAL A 176 -6.43 -6.29 10.28
C VAL A 176 -7.41 -6.31 11.44
N ARG A 177 -8.65 -5.88 11.24
CA ARG A 177 -9.70 -5.89 12.27
C ARG A 177 -10.08 -7.31 12.66
N HIS A 178 -10.22 -8.20 11.68
CA HIS A 178 -10.49 -9.59 11.91
C HIS A 178 -9.38 -10.21 12.76
N PHE A 179 -8.10 -10.04 12.40
CA PHE A 179 -6.99 -10.51 13.22
C PHE A 179 -6.98 -9.88 14.61
N PHE A 180 -7.21 -8.57 14.71
CA PHE A 180 -7.25 -7.86 15.99
C PHE A 180 -8.31 -8.40 16.96
N ARG A 181 -9.47 -8.78 16.42
CA ARG A 181 -10.62 -9.28 17.21
C ARG A 181 -10.51 -10.75 17.55
N ASN A 182 -9.93 -11.52 16.64
CA ASN A 182 -10.21 -12.94 16.56
C ASN A 182 -8.96 -13.80 16.63
N ALA A 183 -7.81 -13.29 16.21
CA ALA A 183 -6.59 -14.07 16.18
C ALA A 183 -5.98 -14.17 17.58
N SER A 184 -5.48 -15.36 17.93
CA SER A 184 -4.67 -15.58 19.13
C SER A 184 -3.20 -15.27 18.88
N LEU A 185 -2.86 -14.62 17.77
CA LEU A 185 -1.51 -14.16 17.43
C LEU A 185 -1.23 -12.74 17.91
N GLU A 186 0.05 -12.46 18.13
CA GLU A 186 0.53 -11.08 18.26
C GLU A 186 0.59 -10.47 16.87
N ILE A 187 0.02 -9.27 16.70
CA ILE A 187 -0.02 -8.59 15.40
C ILE A 187 0.70 -7.26 15.45
N LEU A 188 1.48 -7.01 14.40
CA LEU A 188 2.10 -5.72 14.11
C LEU A 188 1.47 -5.17 12.84
N VAL A 189 1.19 -3.87 12.83
CA VAL A 189 0.58 -3.20 11.68
C VAL A 189 1.42 -2.00 11.31
N ALA A 190 2.06 -2.07 10.14
CA ALA A 190 2.76 -0.97 9.52
C ALA A 190 1.78 -0.15 8.66
N GLN A 191 1.33 0.98 9.18
CA GLN A 191 0.37 1.87 8.52
C GLN A 191 1.08 3.00 7.78
N SER A 192 0.66 3.25 6.54
CA SER A 192 1.26 4.23 5.63
C SER A 192 0.19 5.20 5.14
N PHE A 193 0.42 6.50 5.29
CA PHE A 193 -0.52 7.56 4.88
C PHE A 193 -0.21 8.33 3.57
N PRO A 194 0.97 8.18 2.91
CA PRO A 194 1.25 8.87 1.65
C PRO A 194 0.19 8.75 0.55
N LYS A 195 -0.43 7.57 0.38
CA LYS A 195 -1.31 7.30 -0.77
C LYS A 195 -2.75 7.73 -0.53
N ASN A 196 -3.26 7.51 0.69
CA ASN A 196 -4.64 7.85 1.05
C ASN A 196 -4.81 9.31 1.49
N PHE A 197 -3.74 10.02 1.83
CA PHE A 197 -3.79 11.47 2.10
C PHE A 197 -3.06 12.31 1.03
N GLY A 198 -2.45 11.71 0.01
CA GLY A 198 -1.61 12.46 -0.93
C GLY A 198 -0.35 13.08 -0.31
N LEU A 199 -0.02 12.76 0.94
CA LEU A 199 1.09 13.31 1.71
C LEU A 199 2.41 12.56 1.44
N TYR A 200 2.75 12.36 0.16
CA TYR A 200 3.89 11.51 -0.24
C TYR A 200 5.23 11.98 0.32
N GLY A 201 5.54 13.26 0.18
CA GLY A 201 6.79 13.87 0.65
C GLY A 201 6.85 14.09 2.16
N GLU A 202 5.71 14.09 2.85
CA GLU A 202 5.60 14.38 4.28
C GLU A 202 5.93 13.16 5.17
N ARG A 203 6.03 11.98 4.55
CA ARG A 203 6.49 10.73 5.17
C ARG A 203 5.72 10.36 6.44
N VAL A 204 4.39 10.52 6.44
CA VAL A 204 3.55 10.20 7.60
C VAL A 204 3.26 8.70 7.66
N GLY A 205 3.54 8.06 8.78
CA GLY A 205 3.24 6.64 9.03
C GLY A 205 3.09 6.34 10.52
N ALA A 206 2.64 5.13 10.82
CA ALA A 206 2.60 4.61 12.17
C ALA A 206 2.92 3.11 12.18
N LEU A 207 3.59 2.66 13.23
CA LEU A 207 3.70 1.26 13.60
C LEU A 207 2.82 1.00 14.81
N HIS A 208 1.99 -0.03 14.74
CA HIS A 208 1.13 -0.48 15.83
C HIS A 208 1.52 -1.90 16.24
N VAL A 209 1.59 -2.16 17.54
CA VAL A 209 1.81 -3.48 18.14
C VAL A 209 0.65 -3.77 19.08
N VAL A 210 -0.07 -4.87 18.85
CA VAL A 210 -1.20 -5.27 19.70
C VAL A 210 -0.67 -6.09 20.87
N CYS A 211 -0.71 -5.51 22.07
CA CYS A 211 -0.02 -6.04 23.25
C CYS A 211 -0.94 -6.80 24.22
N ARG A 212 -2.26 -6.79 23.98
CA ARG A 212 -3.35 -7.40 24.80
C ARG A 212 -3.51 -6.89 26.23
N THR A 213 -2.45 -6.42 26.86
CA THR A 213 -2.47 -5.82 28.20
C THR A 213 -1.78 -4.47 28.18
N GLU A 214 -2.22 -3.57 29.06
CA GLU A 214 -1.59 -2.27 29.23
C GLU A 214 -0.15 -2.37 29.74
N VAL A 215 0.14 -3.35 30.60
CA VAL A 215 1.50 -3.57 31.13
C VAL A 215 2.48 -3.91 30.00
N THR A 216 2.09 -4.82 29.09
CA THR A 216 2.91 -5.15 27.92
C THR A 216 3.02 -3.95 26.98
N ARG A 217 1.92 -3.20 26.77
CA ARG A 217 1.93 -1.99 25.95
C ARG A 217 3.00 -0.99 26.42
N LEU A 218 3.07 -0.73 27.73
CA LEU A 218 4.06 0.21 28.29
C LEU A 218 5.50 -0.26 28.05
N LYS A 219 5.78 -1.56 28.19
CA LYS A 219 7.11 -2.13 27.88
C LYS A 219 7.47 -1.97 26.41
N VAL A 220 6.52 -2.24 25.51
CA VAL A 220 6.71 -2.09 24.07
C VAL A 220 6.93 -0.62 23.70
N HIS A 221 6.16 0.32 24.26
CA HIS A 221 6.38 1.75 24.05
C HIS A 221 7.78 2.21 24.47
N ASN A 222 8.30 1.73 25.60
CA ASN A 222 9.67 2.03 26.01
C ASN A 222 10.70 1.50 25.01
N MET A 223 10.50 0.30 24.46
CA MET A 223 11.39 -0.27 23.45
C MET A 223 11.33 0.51 22.14
N LEU A 224 10.14 0.81 21.63
CA LEU A 224 9.93 1.59 20.40
C LEU A 224 10.53 3.00 20.53
N THR A 225 10.37 3.63 21.70
CA THR A 225 10.97 4.94 22.00
C THR A 225 12.50 4.89 21.93
N ARG A 226 13.12 3.83 22.47
CA ARG A 226 14.58 3.65 22.41
C ARG A 226 15.07 3.47 20.97
N LEU A 227 14.37 2.66 20.17
CA LEU A 227 14.69 2.44 18.76
C LEU A 227 14.57 3.74 17.96
N SER A 228 13.43 4.42 18.05
CA SER A 228 13.21 5.69 17.34
C SER A 228 14.22 6.76 17.77
N ARG A 229 14.56 6.84 19.07
CA ARG A 229 15.56 7.78 19.55
C ARG A 229 16.94 7.53 18.96
N ALA A 230 17.33 6.26 18.77
CA ALA A 230 18.62 5.88 18.22
C ALA A 230 18.74 6.21 16.72
N GLU A 231 17.63 6.24 15.98
CA GLU A 231 17.64 6.40 14.52
C GLU A 231 17.27 7.81 14.07
N ILE A 232 16.16 8.35 14.57
CA ILE A 232 15.56 9.59 14.06
C ILE A 232 15.26 10.62 15.15
N THR A 233 15.45 10.27 16.43
CA THR A 233 15.10 11.11 17.59
C THR A 233 13.59 11.38 17.70
N THR A 234 13.04 12.24 16.83
CA THR A 234 11.61 12.59 16.80
C THR A 234 11.10 12.58 15.36
N PRO A 235 9.86 12.11 15.10
CA PRO A 235 9.32 12.03 13.76
C PRO A 235 8.85 13.40 13.20
N PRO A 236 8.64 13.53 11.87
CA PRO A 236 8.20 14.79 11.24
C PRO A 236 6.81 15.26 11.68
N ILE A 237 6.66 16.57 11.95
CA ILE A 237 5.44 17.12 12.56
C ILE A 237 4.36 17.58 11.57
N ASN A 238 4.73 18.16 10.43
CA ASN A 238 3.78 18.85 9.53
C ASN A 238 2.69 17.92 9.00
N GLY A 239 3.08 16.81 8.38
CA GLY A 239 2.11 15.83 7.89
C GLY A 239 1.27 15.19 9.01
N ALA A 240 1.86 15.01 10.20
CA ALA A 240 1.17 14.45 11.36
C ALA A 240 0.05 15.37 11.86
N ARG A 241 0.33 16.68 12.00
CA ARG A 241 -0.68 17.69 12.35
C ARG A 241 -1.77 17.80 11.28
N THR A 242 -1.37 17.79 10.00
CA THR A 242 -2.31 17.84 8.87
C THR A 242 -3.29 16.68 8.94
N MET A 243 -2.79 15.46 9.08
CA MET A 243 -3.64 14.27 9.18
C MET A 243 -4.50 14.28 10.45
N ALA A 244 -3.93 14.66 11.60
CA ALA A 244 -4.68 14.77 12.84
C ALA A 244 -5.83 15.80 12.73
N LYS A 245 -5.60 16.93 12.06
CA LYS A 245 -6.63 17.93 11.77
C LYS A 245 -7.72 17.38 10.85
N VAL A 246 -7.35 16.69 9.76
CA VAL A 246 -8.32 16.07 8.83
C VAL A 246 -9.18 15.04 9.56
N LEU A 247 -8.57 14.14 10.35
CA LEU A 247 -9.29 13.03 10.97
C LEU A 247 -10.03 13.40 12.27
N GLY A 248 -9.57 14.45 12.96
CA GLY A 248 -10.20 14.95 14.19
C GLY A 248 -11.39 15.90 13.93
N ASP A 249 -11.50 16.45 12.73
CA ASP A 249 -12.57 17.35 12.33
C ASP A 249 -13.60 16.60 11.48
N LYS A 250 -14.87 16.64 11.87
CA LYS A 250 -15.94 15.85 11.23
C LYS A 250 -16.11 16.21 9.75
N ASP A 251 -16.06 17.49 9.42
CA ASP A 251 -16.33 17.97 8.07
C ASP A 251 -15.13 17.71 7.16
N LEU A 252 -13.91 17.94 7.66
CA LEU A 252 -12.69 17.58 6.92
C LEU A 252 -12.57 16.08 6.71
N LYS A 253 -12.93 15.26 7.70
CA LYS A 253 -12.94 13.81 7.57
C LYS A 253 -13.93 13.34 6.52
N GLN A 254 -15.13 13.90 6.50
CA GLN A 254 -16.13 13.59 5.49
C GLN A 254 -15.64 14.00 4.09
N GLN A 255 -15.05 15.19 3.97
CA GLN A 255 -14.45 15.63 2.70
C GLN A 255 -13.34 14.69 2.26
N TRP A 256 -12.46 14.25 3.17
CA TRP A 256 -11.39 13.29 2.86
C TRP A 256 -11.93 11.94 2.38
N GLN A 257 -13.03 11.45 2.97
CA GLN A 257 -13.70 10.25 2.48
C GLN A 257 -14.28 10.43 1.08
N ASN A 258 -14.84 11.62 0.78
CA ASN A 258 -15.31 11.95 -0.56
C ASN A 258 -14.15 12.03 -1.57
N ASP A 259 -13.02 12.64 -1.18
CA ASP A 259 -11.80 12.72 -1.99
C ASP A 259 -11.32 11.30 -2.35
N LEU A 260 -11.25 10.39 -1.36
CA LEU A 260 -10.89 8.99 -1.56
C LEU A 260 -11.86 8.25 -2.49
N PHE A 261 -13.16 8.46 -2.33
CA PHE A 261 -14.18 7.84 -3.16
C PHE A 261 -14.02 8.29 -4.63
N HIS A 262 -13.87 9.59 -4.88
CA HIS A 262 -13.64 10.13 -6.22
C HIS A 262 -12.35 9.59 -6.85
N MET A 263 -11.27 9.44 -6.07
CA MET A 263 -10.04 8.80 -6.55
C MET A 263 -10.29 7.36 -6.99
N SER A 264 -10.95 6.56 -6.13
CA SER A 264 -11.23 5.15 -6.39
C SER A 264 -12.13 4.96 -7.62
N ASP A 265 -13.19 5.75 -7.73
CA ASP A 265 -14.12 5.68 -8.85
C ASP A 265 -13.46 6.04 -10.19
N ARG A 266 -12.62 7.08 -10.20
CA ARG A 266 -11.84 7.44 -11.38
C ARG A 266 -10.88 6.31 -11.79
N MET A 267 -10.22 5.67 -10.82
CA MET A 267 -9.31 4.54 -11.10
C MET A 267 -10.07 3.38 -11.76
N ARG A 268 -11.26 3.06 -11.26
CA ARG A 268 -12.16 2.08 -11.88
C ARG A 268 -12.54 2.49 -13.31
N SER A 269 -12.95 3.74 -13.52
CA SER A 269 -13.32 4.24 -14.85
C SER A 269 -12.17 4.15 -15.86
N MET A 270 -10.93 4.45 -15.46
CA MET A 270 -9.77 4.32 -16.37
C MET A 270 -9.47 2.88 -16.76
N ARG A 271 -9.65 1.92 -15.83
CA ARG A 271 -9.53 0.49 -16.12
C ARG A 271 -10.59 0.03 -17.11
N GLU A 272 -11.84 0.39 -16.87
CA GLU A 272 -12.97 0.10 -17.78
C GLU A 272 -12.70 0.65 -19.18
N ARG A 273 -12.26 1.91 -19.28
CA ARG A 273 -11.92 2.53 -20.57
C ARG A 273 -10.79 1.81 -21.29
N LEU A 274 -9.73 1.42 -20.57
CA LEU A 274 -8.63 0.67 -21.18
C LEU A 274 -9.11 -0.69 -21.69
N VAL A 275 -9.83 -1.45 -20.88
CA VAL A 275 -10.34 -2.78 -21.25
C VAL A 275 -11.30 -2.68 -22.44
N ASN A 276 -12.22 -1.72 -22.43
CA ASN A 276 -13.11 -1.45 -23.55
C ASN A 276 -12.34 -1.07 -24.82
N ALA A 277 -11.29 -0.26 -24.70
CA ALA A 277 -10.46 0.15 -25.83
C ALA A 277 -9.65 -1.02 -26.41
N LEU A 278 -9.20 -1.97 -25.58
CA LEU A 278 -8.54 -3.21 -26.01
C LEU A 278 -9.53 -4.17 -26.67
N GLN A 279 -10.71 -4.35 -26.09
CA GLN A 279 -11.79 -5.19 -26.64
C GLN A 279 -12.29 -4.67 -27.99
N LYS A 280 -12.49 -3.35 -28.12
CA LYS A 280 -12.88 -2.69 -29.39
C LYS A 280 -11.88 -2.96 -30.52
N ARG A 281 -10.60 -3.10 -30.18
CA ARG A 281 -9.53 -3.43 -31.13
C ARG A 281 -9.35 -4.94 -31.36
N GLN A 282 -10.11 -5.78 -30.66
CA GLN A 282 -9.93 -7.23 -30.67
C GLN A 282 -8.49 -7.63 -30.31
N THR A 283 -7.88 -6.92 -29.36
CA THR A 283 -6.53 -7.23 -28.90
C THR A 283 -6.46 -8.65 -28.33
N PRO A 284 -5.56 -9.52 -28.83
CA PRO A 284 -5.47 -10.91 -28.38
C PRO A 284 -5.28 -11.05 -26.86
N GLY A 285 -5.93 -12.04 -26.27
CA GLY A 285 -5.90 -12.32 -24.81
C GLY A 285 -7.15 -11.84 -24.06
N SER A 286 -7.25 -12.18 -22.77
CA SER A 286 -8.26 -11.64 -21.86
C SER A 286 -7.67 -10.52 -21.02
N TRP A 287 -8.44 -9.45 -20.86
CA TRP A 287 -8.07 -8.24 -20.13
C TRP A 287 -8.96 -7.98 -18.91
N ASP A 288 -9.89 -8.91 -18.62
CA ASP A 288 -10.91 -8.73 -17.57
C ASP A 288 -10.29 -8.70 -16.17
N HIS A 289 -9.11 -9.30 -15.99
CA HIS A 289 -8.33 -9.23 -14.76
C HIS A 289 -8.01 -7.78 -14.34
N ILE A 290 -7.83 -6.86 -15.31
CA ILE A 290 -7.60 -5.44 -15.03
C ILE A 290 -8.81 -4.81 -14.31
N LEU A 291 -10.02 -5.29 -14.57
CA LEU A 291 -11.24 -4.81 -13.90
C LEU A 291 -11.37 -5.31 -12.45
N MET A 292 -10.71 -6.43 -12.14
CA MET A 292 -10.73 -7.05 -10.80
C MET A 292 -9.66 -6.47 -9.87
N ASP A 293 -8.68 -5.74 -10.41
CA ASP A 293 -7.57 -5.20 -9.64
C ASP A 293 -8.02 -4.16 -8.59
N ILE A 294 -7.47 -4.27 -7.38
CA ILE A 294 -7.69 -3.33 -6.28
C ILE A 294 -6.50 -2.37 -6.14
N GLY A 295 -6.76 -1.10 -5.85
CA GLY A 295 -5.75 -0.09 -5.57
C GLY A 295 -5.32 0.72 -6.80
N MET A 296 -4.12 1.33 -6.75
CA MET A 296 -3.70 2.31 -7.76
C MET A 296 -3.13 1.72 -9.06
N PHE A 297 -2.78 0.44 -9.05
CA PHE A 297 -2.05 -0.17 -10.15
C PHE A 297 -2.84 -1.34 -10.75
N SER A 298 -2.44 -1.74 -11.95
CA SER A 298 -2.89 -2.98 -12.59
C SER A 298 -1.71 -3.71 -13.20
N MET A 299 -1.67 -5.03 -13.06
CA MET A 299 -0.65 -5.86 -13.72
C MET A 299 -1.10 -6.17 -15.14
N THR A 300 -0.24 -5.91 -16.11
CA THR A 300 -0.53 -6.17 -17.54
C THR A 300 -0.32 -7.62 -17.96
N CYS A 301 0.40 -8.41 -17.17
CA CYS A 301 0.68 -9.82 -17.42
C CYS A 301 1.30 -10.12 -18.80
N LEU A 302 1.91 -9.11 -19.43
CA LEU A 302 2.58 -9.24 -20.71
C LEU A 302 3.95 -9.91 -20.55
N GLN A 303 4.35 -10.65 -21.58
CA GLN A 303 5.68 -11.25 -21.63
C GLN A 303 6.78 -10.17 -21.66
N PRO A 304 7.98 -10.42 -21.09
CA PRO A 304 9.06 -9.43 -21.04
C PRO A 304 9.42 -8.80 -22.40
N GLY A 305 9.41 -9.58 -23.48
CA GLY A 305 9.67 -9.09 -24.84
C GLY A 305 8.63 -8.06 -25.31
N ARG A 306 7.35 -8.26 -24.98
CA ARG A 306 6.27 -7.31 -25.31
C ARG A 306 6.40 -6.03 -24.50
N ILE A 307 6.79 -6.13 -23.24
CA ILE A 307 7.00 -4.94 -22.40
C ILE A 307 8.21 -4.13 -22.90
N ARG A 308 9.25 -4.81 -23.39
CA ARG A 308 10.39 -4.15 -24.02
C ARG A 308 9.98 -3.41 -25.29
N ALA A 309 9.21 -4.03 -26.19
CA ALA A 309 8.72 -3.38 -27.39
C ALA A 309 7.80 -2.18 -27.08
N LEU A 310 6.89 -2.33 -26.11
CA LEU A 310 6.06 -1.21 -25.63
C LEU A 310 6.90 -0.02 -25.15
N LYS A 311 7.98 -0.29 -24.40
CA LYS A 311 8.92 0.73 -23.93
C LYS A 311 9.65 1.41 -25.08
N GLU A 312 10.17 0.64 -26.03
CA GLU A 312 11.05 1.16 -27.08
C GLU A 312 10.28 1.93 -28.16
N GLU A 313 9.05 1.52 -28.45
CA GLU A 313 8.27 2.03 -29.58
C GLU A 313 7.14 3.02 -29.21
N TYR A 314 6.60 2.96 -27.99
CA TYR A 314 5.36 3.70 -27.65
C TYR A 314 5.41 4.45 -26.31
N LEU A 315 5.94 3.85 -25.25
CA LEU A 315 5.85 4.40 -23.90
C LEU A 315 7.14 5.13 -23.50
N TYR A 316 7.24 6.41 -23.88
CA TYR A 316 8.25 7.33 -23.35
C TYR A 316 7.88 7.75 -21.90
N ILE A 317 8.13 6.88 -20.93
CA ILE A 317 7.94 7.21 -19.50
C ILE A 317 9.25 7.09 -18.73
N PHE A 318 9.54 8.17 -18.00
CA PHE A 318 10.75 8.50 -17.23
C PHE A 318 11.05 7.51 -16.07
N PHE A 319 12.32 7.51 -15.65
CA PHE A 319 13.07 6.46 -14.93
C PHE A 319 12.88 6.40 -13.40
N LEU A 320 13.13 5.20 -12.83
CA LEU A 320 14.24 4.95 -11.88
C LEU A 320 14.63 3.44 -11.90
N TRP A 321 15.83 3.16 -12.42
CA TRP A 321 16.69 1.97 -12.28
C TRP A 321 16.11 0.56 -12.57
N GLU A 322 17.01 -0.38 -12.87
CA GLU A 322 16.91 -1.63 -13.66
C GLU A 322 15.84 -2.68 -13.26
N GLU A 323 14.99 -2.44 -12.26
CA GLU A 323 14.18 -3.52 -11.65
C GLU A 323 12.73 -3.13 -11.29
N TYR A 324 12.29 -1.91 -11.60
CA TYR A 324 10.89 -1.53 -11.39
C TYR A 324 10.02 -1.67 -12.65
N PRO A 325 8.82 -2.25 -12.51
CA PRO A 325 7.79 -2.23 -13.55
C PRO A 325 7.53 -0.79 -14.02
N ARG A 326 7.71 -0.52 -15.31
CA ARG A 326 7.43 0.81 -15.86
C ARG A 326 5.96 1.14 -15.64
N GLN A 327 5.70 2.37 -15.23
CA GLN A 327 4.37 2.79 -14.84
C GLN A 327 3.70 3.63 -15.93
N ALA A 328 2.67 3.10 -16.58
CA ALA A 328 1.89 3.85 -17.56
C ALA A 328 0.73 4.56 -16.87
N VAL A 329 0.74 5.88 -16.89
CA VAL A 329 -0.33 6.69 -16.30
C VAL A 329 -1.50 6.79 -17.29
N LEU A 330 -2.68 6.32 -16.91
CA LEU A 330 -3.90 6.41 -17.71
C LEU A 330 -4.66 7.70 -17.46
N THR A 331 -5.06 8.35 -18.54
CA THR A 331 -5.93 9.52 -18.58
C THR A 331 -6.95 9.36 -19.70
N GLU A 332 -8.01 10.16 -19.69
CA GLU A 332 -9.00 10.18 -20.77
C GLU A 332 -8.38 10.55 -22.13
N HIS A 333 -7.27 11.28 -22.14
CA HIS A 333 -6.60 11.72 -23.35
C HIS A 333 -5.64 10.67 -23.93
N ASN A 334 -5.10 9.78 -23.10
CA ASN A 334 -4.07 8.82 -23.53
C ASN A 334 -4.53 7.36 -23.52
N VAL A 335 -5.67 7.01 -22.91
CA VAL A 335 -6.10 5.62 -22.76
C VAL A 335 -6.24 4.89 -24.11
N GLU A 336 -6.73 5.60 -25.14
CA GLU A 336 -6.84 5.06 -26.49
C GLU A 336 -5.48 4.84 -27.16
N TYR A 337 -4.51 5.73 -26.91
CA TYR A 337 -3.14 5.57 -27.37
C TYR A 337 -2.46 4.37 -26.70
N VAL A 338 -2.62 4.22 -25.38
CA VAL A 338 -2.07 3.09 -24.63
C VAL A 338 -2.68 1.78 -25.12
N ALA A 339 -4.01 1.73 -25.32
CA ALA A 339 -4.67 0.54 -25.88
C ALA A 339 -4.17 0.20 -27.29
N GLN A 340 -3.92 1.21 -28.13
CA GLN A 340 -3.34 1.01 -29.46
C GLN A 340 -1.92 0.44 -29.38
N ALA A 341 -1.07 0.99 -28.51
CA ALA A 341 0.29 0.50 -28.31
C ALA A 341 0.31 -0.98 -27.89
N PHE A 342 -0.55 -1.36 -26.94
CA PHE A 342 -0.72 -2.75 -26.51
C PHE A 342 -1.14 -3.63 -27.68
N HIS A 343 -2.17 -3.22 -28.42
CA HIS A 343 -2.64 -3.97 -29.58
C HIS A 343 -1.52 -4.19 -30.61
N THR A 344 -0.84 -3.12 -31.01
CA THR A 344 0.21 -3.20 -32.03
C THR A 344 1.33 -4.13 -31.56
N VAL A 345 1.85 -3.96 -30.35
CA VAL A 345 2.94 -4.80 -29.85
C VAL A 345 2.55 -6.26 -29.73
N ILE A 346 1.31 -6.57 -29.34
CA ILE A 346 0.84 -7.94 -29.17
C ILE A 346 0.66 -8.61 -30.53
N VAL A 347 0.11 -7.90 -31.52
CA VAL A 347 -0.13 -8.42 -32.87
C VAL A 347 1.16 -8.47 -33.71
N ALA A 348 2.10 -7.54 -33.50
CA ALA A 348 3.26 -7.35 -34.37
C ALA A 348 4.29 -8.50 -34.34
N ALA A 349 4.44 -9.22 -33.23
CA ALA A 349 5.39 -10.33 -33.22
C ALA A 349 4.72 -11.64 -33.63
N LYS A 350 5.28 -12.18 -34.73
CA LYS A 350 5.10 -13.56 -35.20
C LYS A 350 5.21 -14.52 -34.02
N PRO A 351 4.44 -15.63 -34.03
CA PRO A 351 4.55 -16.65 -33.00
C PRO A 351 6.02 -17.10 -32.90
N GLU A 352 6.55 -17.12 -31.69
CA GLU A 352 7.81 -17.80 -31.37
C GLU A 352 7.65 -19.31 -31.46
#